data_AF-A0A960KY79-F1
#
_entry.id   AF-A0A960KY79-F1
#
_cell.length_a   1.000
_cell.length_b   1.000
_cell.length_c   1.000
_cell.angle_alpha   90.00
_cell.angle_beta   90.00
_cell.angle_gamma   90.00
#
_symmetry.space_group_name_H-M   'P 1'
#
loop_
_entity.id
_entity.type
_entity.pdbx_description
1 polymer ?
#
loop_
_entity_poly.entity_id
_entity_poly.type
_entity_poly.pdbx_seq_one_letter_code
_entity_poly.pdbx_strand_id
1 'polypeptide(L)'
;MIVILFWFGFQPQADFWVSHSFLSGKVVKSENQFVWQGEWTQDQPFPLLILENPDIEGTQYAVRGQVRGESVQMAYLEMWSVFPDGSRYFTRTLGETGSMAKLTGTFEWRNFELPFDTLGKVPAPVRLEINLIGLGHGQVQMGPLEIVSVSRKKSGWLMIWFGLFGLAVLALALTFSIDGLRRWVGTPQLGLVGLGLWGLLAVLMRPPGQVLTLVLASLSVLSILLVLMTWRSAQNLKAEDELRKIQAFDRR
;
A
#
# COMPACT_ATOMS: atom_id res chain seq x y z
N MET A 1 -24.57 -11.81 28.41
CA MET A 1 -23.73 -11.94 27.19
C MET A 1 -23.41 -10.52 26.73
N ILE A 2 -22.24 -10.00 27.13
CA ILE A 2 -21.83 -8.62 26.87
C ILE A 2 -20.93 -8.64 25.63
N VAL A 3 -21.35 -7.95 24.58
CA VAL A 3 -20.59 -7.78 23.34
C VAL A 3 -19.59 -6.65 23.57
N ILE A 4 -18.30 -6.98 23.60
CA ILE A 4 -17.21 -6.01 23.63
C ILE A 4 -16.91 -5.62 22.18
N LEU A 5 -17.39 -4.45 21.77
CA LEU A 5 -16.98 -3.79 20.53
C LEU A 5 -15.59 -3.17 20.75
N PHE A 6 -14.57 -3.70 20.07
CA PHE A 6 -13.25 -3.09 19.99
C PHE A 6 -13.35 -1.81 19.14
N TRP A 7 -13.47 -0.66 19.81
CA TRP A 7 -13.28 0.64 19.22
C TRP A 7 -11.77 0.94 19.29
N PHE A 8 -11.09 0.99 18.14
CA PHE A 8 -9.73 1.55 18.07
C PHE A 8 -9.84 3.05 18.30
N GLY A 9 -9.89 3.45 19.58
CA GLY A 9 -9.89 4.83 20.01
C GLY A 9 -8.56 5.48 19.65
N PHE A 10 -8.61 6.45 18.73
CA PHE A 10 -7.60 7.47 18.58
C PHE A 10 -7.56 8.24 19.91
N GLN A 11 -6.53 8.03 20.72
CA GLN A 11 -6.34 8.74 21.97
C GLN A 11 -5.24 9.78 21.69
N PRO A 12 -5.61 11.06 21.40
CA PRO A 12 -4.62 12.09 21.15
C PRO A 12 -3.78 12.24 22.42
N GLN A 13 -2.47 12.12 22.32
CA GLN A 13 -1.58 12.52 23.42
C GLN A 13 -1.71 14.04 23.58
N ALA A 14 -2.54 14.48 24.53
CA ALA A 14 -2.62 15.87 24.95
C ALA A 14 -1.23 16.43 25.35
N ASP A 15 -0.31 15.53 25.71
CA ASP A 15 1.07 15.83 26.13
C ASP A 15 1.95 16.42 25.02
N PHE A 16 1.61 16.22 23.74
CA PHE A 16 2.44 16.71 22.62
C PHE A 16 2.50 18.25 22.60
N TRP A 17 1.35 18.91 22.73
CA TRP A 17 1.29 20.37 22.78
C TRP A 17 1.87 20.98 24.06
N VAL A 18 1.86 20.22 25.16
CA VAL A 18 2.44 20.67 26.43
C VAL A 18 3.96 20.60 26.40
N SER A 19 4.52 19.61 25.70
CA SER A 19 5.97 19.41 25.58
C SER A 19 6.62 20.27 24.49
N HIS A 20 5.86 20.76 23.51
CA HIS A 20 6.41 21.51 22.38
C HIS A 20 5.71 22.86 22.19
N SER A 21 6.52 23.94 22.21
CA SER A 21 6.03 25.29 21.97
C SER A 21 5.82 25.56 20.48
N PHE A 22 4.70 26.17 20.13
CA PHE A 22 4.49 26.66 18.77
C PHE A 22 5.28 27.92 18.49
N LEU A 23 5.69 28.07 17.24
CA LEU A 23 6.47 29.24 16.81
C LEU A 23 5.58 30.41 16.37
N SER A 24 4.30 30.17 16.07
CA SER A 24 3.34 31.19 15.67
C SER A 24 1.90 30.81 16.07
N GLY A 25 0.95 31.72 15.85
CA GLY A 25 -0.47 31.53 16.16
C GLY A 25 -0.79 31.58 17.66
N LYS A 26 -1.96 31.07 18.05
CA LYS A 26 -2.41 31.03 19.44
C LYS A 26 -2.83 29.61 19.81
N VAL A 27 -2.43 29.16 20.99
CA VAL A 27 -2.94 27.91 21.57
C VAL A 27 -4.18 28.25 22.40
N VAL A 28 -5.31 27.67 22.06
CA VAL A 28 -6.60 27.92 22.71
C VAL A 28 -7.15 26.61 23.28
N LYS A 29 -7.78 26.67 24.46
CA LYS A 29 -8.52 25.52 25.00
C LYS A 29 -9.84 25.39 24.25
N SER A 30 -10.02 24.31 23.49
CA SER A 30 -11.25 23.98 22.79
C SER A 30 -11.84 22.71 23.39
N GLU A 31 -13.00 22.84 24.04
CA GLU A 31 -13.70 21.75 24.74
C GLU A 31 -12.79 21.02 25.74
N ASN A 32 -12.18 19.91 25.32
CA ASN A 32 -11.37 19.03 26.14
C ASN A 32 -9.89 18.93 25.70
N GLN A 33 -9.45 19.74 24.73
CA GLN A 33 -8.06 19.71 24.24
C GLN A 33 -7.53 21.13 23.95
N PHE A 34 -6.21 21.27 23.99
CA PHE A 34 -5.55 22.45 23.46
C PHE A 34 -5.41 22.30 21.95
N VAL A 35 -5.79 23.35 21.23
CA VAL A 35 -5.68 23.42 19.77
C VAL A 35 -4.88 24.64 19.39
N TRP A 36 -4.12 24.51 18.31
CA TRP A 36 -3.55 25.68 17.65
C TRP A 36 -4.63 26.38 16.84
N GLN A 37 -4.60 27.70 16.82
CA GLN A 37 -5.46 28.53 15.99
C GLN A 37 -4.63 29.57 15.24
N GLY A 38 -4.86 29.63 13.93
CA GLY A 38 -4.32 30.63 13.03
C GLY A 38 -5.42 31.27 12.21
N GLU A 39 -5.26 32.56 11.95
CA GLU A 39 -6.16 33.35 11.12
C GLU A 39 -5.32 34.30 10.27
N TRP A 40 -5.70 34.45 9.01
CA TRP A 40 -5.03 35.32 8.06
C TRP A 40 -6.02 35.99 7.11
N THR A 41 -5.62 37.15 6.60
CA THR A 41 -6.38 37.94 5.61
C THR A 41 -5.61 38.15 4.31
N GLN A 42 -4.35 37.73 4.27
CA GLN A 42 -3.46 37.74 3.11
C GLN A 42 -2.56 36.50 3.13
N ASP A 43 -1.83 36.25 2.03
CA ASP A 43 -0.86 35.17 1.93
C ASP A 43 0.15 35.23 3.08
N GLN A 44 0.18 34.19 3.92
CA GLN A 44 0.96 34.18 5.15
C GLN A 44 1.43 32.77 5.50
N PRO A 45 2.75 32.56 5.70
CA PRO A 45 3.26 31.37 6.32
C PRO A 45 3.11 31.45 7.85
N PHE A 46 2.72 30.33 8.45
CA PHE A 46 2.66 30.11 9.89
C PHE A 46 3.61 28.96 10.25
N PRO A 47 4.82 29.26 10.74
CA PRO A 47 5.68 28.25 11.32
C PRO A 47 4.98 27.65 12.54
N LEU A 48 4.64 26.37 12.47
CA LEU A 48 3.90 25.71 13.54
C LEU A 48 4.88 25.15 14.57
N LEU A 49 5.81 24.32 14.10
CA LEU A 49 6.68 23.55 14.97
C LEU A 49 8.02 23.24 14.28
N ILE A 50 9.08 23.25 15.08
CA ILE A 50 10.37 22.65 14.72
C ILE A 50 10.64 21.52 15.70
N LEU A 51 10.94 20.34 15.16
CA LEU A 51 11.36 19.17 15.92
C LEU A 51 12.82 18.88 15.61
N GLU A 52 13.68 19.02 16.61
CA GLU A 52 15.10 18.68 16.53
C GLU A 52 15.31 17.23 16.93
N ASN A 53 16.11 16.50 16.15
CA ASN A 53 16.40 15.07 16.31
C ASN A 53 15.15 14.21 16.60
N PRO A 54 14.17 14.21 15.68
CA PRO A 54 12.93 13.46 15.87
C PRO A 54 13.21 11.96 15.97
N ASP A 55 12.53 11.28 16.89
CA ASP A 55 12.63 9.82 17.06
C ASP A 55 11.83 9.12 15.94
N ILE A 56 12.50 8.86 14.82
CA ILE A 56 11.92 8.24 13.63
C ILE A 56 12.63 6.93 13.33
N GLU A 57 11.91 5.84 13.53
CA GLU A 57 12.37 4.52 13.14
C GLU A 57 12.12 4.25 11.65
N GLY A 58 13.16 3.89 10.92
CA GLY A 58 13.06 3.41 9.54
C GLY A 58 13.10 4.51 8.46
N THR A 59 12.67 4.15 7.26
CA THR A 59 12.89 4.93 6.04
C THR A 59 11.64 5.68 5.56
N GLN A 60 10.49 5.38 6.15
CA GLN A 60 9.19 5.92 5.79
C GLN A 60 8.46 6.38 7.05
N TYR A 61 8.01 7.62 7.05
CA TYR A 61 7.31 8.22 8.18
C TYR A 61 6.25 9.19 7.69
N ALA A 62 5.35 9.60 8.58
CA ALA A 62 4.41 10.67 8.33
C ALA A 62 4.21 11.51 9.59
N VAL A 63 4.05 12.81 9.41
CA VAL A 63 3.40 13.67 10.41
C VAL A 63 1.92 13.67 10.11
N ARG A 64 1.09 13.33 11.10
CA ARG A 64 -0.37 13.33 10.95
C ARG A 64 -1.03 14.08 12.09
N GLY A 65 -2.25 14.52 11.85
CA GLY A 65 -3.04 15.26 12.83
C GLY A 65 -4.43 15.55 12.31
N GLN A 66 -5.14 16.41 13.03
CA GLN A 66 -6.49 16.85 12.67
C GLN A 66 -6.52 18.35 12.44
N VAL A 67 -7.32 18.76 11.47
CA VAL A 67 -7.50 20.16 11.09
C VAL A 67 -8.97 20.45 10.85
N ARG A 68 -9.44 21.61 11.32
CA ARG A 68 -10.73 22.20 10.96
C ARG A 68 -10.50 23.61 10.42
N GLY A 69 -11.41 24.10 9.61
CA GLY A 69 -11.27 25.42 8.99
C GLY A 69 -12.59 26.10 8.73
N GLU A 70 -12.55 27.42 8.76
CA GLU A 70 -13.69 28.29 8.50
C GLU A 70 -13.29 29.32 7.45
N SER A 71 -14.11 29.42 6.39
CA SER A 71 -13.93 30.39 5.30
C SER A 71 -12.51 30.40 4.72
N VAL A 72 -11.88 29.21 4.60
CA VAL A 72 -10.52 29.08 4.09
C VAL A 72 -10.54 29.23 2.58
N GLN A 73 -9.97 30.30 2.04
CA GLN A 73 -9.86 30.47 0.60
C GLN A 73 -8.96 29.37 0.01
N MET A 74 -7.72 29.28 0.48
CA MET A 74 -6.83 28.17 0.22
C MET A 74 -5.73 28.11 1.28
N ALA A 75 -5.40 26.92 1.76
CA ALA A 75 -4.22 26.69 2.56
C ALA A 75 -3.67 25.27 2.33
N TYR A 76 -2.42 25.06 2.69
CA TYR A 76 -1.84 23.73 2.73
C TYR A 76 -0.82 23.63 3.86
N LEU A 77 -0.67 22.42 4.36
CA LEU A 77 0.37 22.07 5.30
C LEU A 77 1.63 21.70 4.52
N GLU A 78 2.76 22.08 5.08
CA GLU A 78 4.08 21.80 4.55
C GLU A 78 4.94 21.21 5.66
N MET A 79 5.71 20.18 5.33
CA MET A 79 6.76 19.65 6.17
C MET A 79 8.08 19.72 5.40
N TRP A 80 9.10 20.32 5.99
CA TRP A 80 10.49 20.17 5.57
C TRP A 80 11.18 19.10 6.41
N SER A 81 11.87 18.18 5.75
CA SER A 81 12.77 17.20 6.33
C SER A 81 14.21 17.58 6.01
N VAL A 82 15.00 17.81 7.05
CA VAL A 82 16.42 18.18 6.97
C VAL A 82 17.25 16.98 7.40
N PHE A 83 18.21 16.59 6.58
CA PHE A 83 19.04 15.41 6.81
C PHE A 83 20.45 15.79 7.29
N PRO A 84 21.22 14.85 7.88
CA PRO A 84 22.55 15.13 8.43
C PRO A 84 23.55 15.76 7.44
N ASP A 85 23.39 15.46 6.15
CA ASP A 85 24.22 16.01 5.06
C ASP A 85 23.83 17.43 4.64
N GLY A 86 22.82 18.02 5.31
CA GLY A 86 22.26 19.33 5.01
C GLY A 86 21.24 19.33 3.87
N SER A 87 20.98 18.18 3.23
CA SER A 87 19.93 18.09 2.22
C SER A 87 18.54 18.32 2.83
N ARG A 88 17.66 18.93 2.04
CA ARG A 88 16.31 19.33 2.47
C ARG A 88 15.28 18.88 1.43
N TYR A 89 14.23 18.25 1.92
CA TYR A 89 13.12 17.78 1.10
C TYR A 89 11.80 18.17 1.76
N PHE A 90 10.74 18.32 0.96
CA PHE A 90 9.44 18.74 1.49
C PHE A 90 8.28 17.88 1.00
N THR A 91 7.22 17.85 1.82
CA THR A 91 5.90 17.31 1.47
C THR A 91 4.86 18.39 1.71
N ARG A 92 3.84 18.48 0.84
CA ARG A 92 2.71 19.41 0.98
C ARG A 92 1.36 18.73 0.79
N THR A 93 0.33 19.20 1.49
CA THR A 93 -1.05 18.76 1.29
C THR A 93 -1.69 19.51 0.10
N LEU A 94 -1.32 19.15 -1.13
CA LEU A 94 -1.83 19.78 -2.36
C LEU A 94 -2.76 18.87 -3.17
N GLY A 95 -3.16 17.73 -2.62
CA GLY A 95 -4.12 16.83 -3.27
C GLY A 95 -5.50 17.49 -3.44
N GLU A 96 -6.31 16.94 -4.34
CA GLU A 96 -7.72 17.34 -4.46
C GLU A 96 -8.61 16.64 -3.41
N THR A 97 -8.22 15.45 -2.96
CA THR A 97 -8.99 14.63 -2.00
C THR A 97 -8.07 13.84 -1.07
N GLY A 98 -8.63 13.22 -0.02
CA GLY A 98 -7.89 12.39 0.94
C GLY A 98 -7.10 13.17 1.98
N SER A 99 -6.28 12.50 2.80
CA SER A 99 -5.49 13.10 3.90
C SER A 99 -4.46 14.14 3.43
N MET A 100 -4.08 14.10 2.15
CA MET A 100 -3.18 15.08 1.56
C MET A 100 -3.90 16.20 0.81
N ALA A 101 -5.22 16.33 0.94
CA ALA A 101 -5.95 17.37 0.21
C ALA A 101 -5.59 18.78 0.70
N LYS A 102 -5.60 19.74 -0.22
CA LYS A 102 -5.56 21.17 0.12
C LYS A 102 -6.74 21.56 1.01
N LEU A 103 -6.54 22.58 1.83
CA LEU A 103 -7.54 23.11 2.75
C LEU A 103 -8.28 24.25 2.06
N THR A 104 -9.59 24.09 1.84
CA THR A 104 -10.44 25.08 1.15
C THR A 104 -11.86 25.00 1.70
N GLY A 105 -12.56 26.14 1.73
CA GLY A 105 -13.91 26.29 2.25
C GLY A 105 -14.00 26.21 3.77
N THR A 106 -15.18 25.85 4.25
CA THR A 106 -15.45 25.55 5.67
C THR A 106 -15.57 24.03 5.83
N PHE A 107 -14.88 23.48 6.81
CA PHE A 107 -14.84 22.04 7.05
C PHE A 107 -14.64 21.73 8.54
N GLU A 108 -15.35 20.68 8.98
CA GLU A 108 -15.18 20.10 10.31
C GLU A 108 -13.84 19.36 10.43
N TRP A 109 -13.52 18.93 11.65
CA TRP A 109 -12.32 18.16 11.95
C TRP A 109 -12.12 17.01 10.97
N ARG A 110 -11.00 17.07 10.24
CA ARG A 110 -10.57 16.04 9.30
C ARG A 110 -9.11 15.71 9.50
N ASN A 111 -8.75 14.48 9.17
CA ASN A 111 -7.36 14.03 9.23
C ASN A 111 -6.55 14.61 8.08
N PHE A 112 -5.29 14.92 8.36
CA PHE A 112 -4.28 15.21 7.35
C PHE A 112 -3.02 14.38 7.56
N GLU A 113 -2.23 14.21 6.50
CA GLU A 113 -0.94 13.52 6.55
C GLU A 113 0.11 14.24 5.70
N LEU A 114 1.33 14.30 6.21
CA LEU A 114 2.54 14.73 5.52
C LEU A 114 3.52 13.54 5.46
N PRO A 115 3.30 12.59 4.53
CA PRO A 115 4.14 11.41 4.39
C PRO A 115 5.50 11.75 3.76
N PHE A 116 6.51 10.96 4.12
CA PHE A 116 7.83 11.00 3.51
C PHE A 116 8.42 9.59 3.40
N ASP A 117 9.07 9.29 2.28
CA ASP A 117 9.81 8.04 2.08
C ASP A 117 11.20 8.36 1.50
N THR A 118 12.24 8.00 2.23
CA THR A 118 13.64 8.15 1.80
C THR A 118 14.03 7.12 0.73
N LEU A 119 13.13 6.18 0.40
CA LEU A 119 13.39 5.03 -0.47
C LEU A 119 14.60 4.20 -0.03
N GLY A 120 14.91 4.24 1.27
CA GLY A 120 16.07 3.58 1.86
C GLY A 120 17.42 4.19 1.50
N LYS A 121 17.45 5.41 0.97
CA LYS A 121 18.68 6.06 0.49
C LYS A 121 19.33 6.98 1.52
N VAL A 122 18.57 7.45 2.51
CA VAL A 122 19.01 8.50 3.44
C VAL A 122 18.66 8.08 4.87
N PRO A 123 19.52 8.36 5.88
CA PRO A 123 19.19 8.17 7.28
C PRO A 123 17.98 8.99 7.73
N ALA A 124 17.51 8.80 8.96
CA ALA A 124 16.44 9.63 9.54
C ALA A 124 16.80 11.13 9.48
N PRO A 125 15.80 12.03 9.33
CA PRO A 125 16.05 13.46 9.34
C PRO A 125 16.52 13.90 10.73
N VAL A 126 17.43 14.88 10.77
CA VAL A 126 17.88 15.52 12.01
C VAL A 126 16.94 16.62 12.46
N ARG A 127 16.06 17.10 11.58
CA ARG A 127 15.11 18.15 11.89
C ARG A 127 13.88 18.08 11.00
N LEU A 128 12.71 18.26 11.59
CA LEU A 128 11.45 18.49 10.89
C LEU A 128 10.96 19.91 11.15
N GLU A 129 10.51 20.59 10.10
CA GLU A 129 9.87 21.90 10.21
C GLU A 129 8.47 21.79 9.62
N ILE A 130 7.45 22.09 10.41
CA ILE A 130 6.05 21.99 10.01
C ILE A 130 5.48 23.39 9.91
N ASN A 131 4.89 23.72 8.76
CA ASN A 131 4.31 25.02 8.46
C ASN A 131 2.87 24.86 7.95
N LEU A 132 2.02 25.84 8.26
CA LEU A 132 0.79 26.07 7.51
C LEU A 132 1.03 27.26 6.58
N ILE A 133 0.72 27.10 5.30
CA ILE A 133 0.77 28.19 4.32
C ILE A 133 -0.67 28.58 4.00
N GLY A 134 -1.09 29.75 4.50
CA GLY A 134 -2.37 30.36 4.17
C GLY A 134 -2.25 31.21 2.92
N LEU A 135 -3.20 31.09 1.99
CA LEU A 135 -3.31 31.91 0.79
C LEU A 135 -4.66 32.62 0.79
N GLY A 136 -4.67 33.91 0.51
CA GLY A 136 -5.87 34.75 0.60
C GLY A 136 -6.29 34.96 2.04
N HIS A 137 -7.46 34.45 2.43
CA HIS A 137 -7.98 34.58 3.79
C HIS A 137 -8.43 33.23 4.35
N GLY A 138 -8.53 33.13 5.67
CA GLY A 138 -9.09 31.96 6.32
C GLY A 138 -8.75 31.87 7.80
N GLN A 139 -9.46 30.97 8.47
CA GLN A 139 -9.15 30.56 9.83
C GLN A 139 -9.03 29.03 9.87
N VAL A 140 -7.99 28.55 10.55
CA VAL A 140 -7.75 27.12 10.77
C VAL A 140 -7.48 26.86 12.23
N GLN A 141 -7.98 25.72 12.69
CA GLN A 141 -7.58 25.16 13.97
C GLN A 141 -7.01 23.76 13.78
N MET A 142 -6.01 23.43 14.60
CA MET A 142 -5.26 22.19 14.50
C MET A 142 -5.25 21.45 15.83
N GLY A 143 -5.63 20.19 15.76
CA GLY A 143 -5.50 19.24 16.88
C GLY A 143 -4.09 18.65 16.95
N PRO A 144 -3.78 17.87 17.99
CA PRO A 144 -2.46 17.31 18.25
C PRO A 144 -1.81 16.67 17.02
N LEU A 145 -0.51 16.92 16.87
CA LEU A 145 0.32 16.28 15.86
C LEU A 145 1.00 15.06 16.44
N GLU A 146 1.20 14.06 15.58
CA GLU A 146 1.97 12.87 15.92
C GLU A 146 2.86 12.49 14.74
N ILE A 147 4.01 11.91 15.06
CA ILE A 147 4.89 11.27 14.10
C ILE A 147 4.62 9.78 14.14
N VAL A 148 4.42 9.18 12.98
CA VAL A 148 4.30 7.74 12.84
C VAL A 148 5.36 7.19 11.88
N SER A 149 6.08 6.16 12.33
CA SER A 149 6.97 5.37 11.50
C SER A 149 6.19 4.26 10.79
N VAL A 150 6.34 4.17 9.47
CA VAL A 150 5.76 3.08 8.69
C VAL A 150 6.83 2.00 8.56
N SER A 151 6.83 1.06 9.50
CA SER A 151 7.71 -0.12 9.43
C SER A 151 7.35 -0.95 8.19
N ARG A 152 8.13 -0.83 7.11
CA ARG A 152 7.98 -1.68 5.92
C ARG A 152 8.36 -3.11 6.29
N LYS A 153 7.36 -3.92 6.67
CA LYS A 153 7.54 -5.37 6.83
C LYS A 153 8.07 -5.93 5.50
N LYS A 154 9.34 -6.32 5.46
CA LYS A 154 9.98 -6.90 4.27
C LYS A 154 9.29 -8.22 3.92
N SER A 155 8.28 -8.16 3.05
CA SER A 155 7.64 -9.34 2.43
C SER A 155 8.55 -9.95 1.35
N GLY A 156 9.84 -10.14 1.64
CA GLY A 156 10.81 -10.71 0.72
C GLY A 156 10.75 -12.24 0.63
N TRP A 157 10.34 -12.91 1.71
CA TRP A 157 10.37 -14.37 1.79
C TRP A 157 9.32 -15.06 0.90
N LEU A 158 8.13 -14.45 0.73
CA LEU A 158 7.08 -14.97 -0.16
C LEU A 158 7.50 -14.93 -1.63
N MET A 159 8.27 -13.92 -2.06
CA MET A 159 8.75 -13.83 -3.45
C MET A 159 9.76 -14.94 -3.80
N ILE A 160 10.53 -15.42 -2.81
CA ILE A 160 11.45 -16.56 -3.00
C ILE A 160 10.67 -17.84 -3.29
N TRP A 161 9.55 -18.07 -2.59
CA TRP A 161 8.68 -19.22 -2.86
C TRP A 161 8.00 -19.12 -4.23
N PHE A 162 7.51 -17.94 -4.64
CA PHE A 162 6.90 -17.77 -5.98
C PHE A 162 7.89 -17.99 -7.12
N GLY A 163 9.15 -17.58 -6.97
CA GLY A 163 10.20 -17.86 -7.95
C GLY A 163 10.53 -19.36 -8.06
N LEU A 164 10.59 -20.07 -6.93
CA LEU A 164 10.84 -21.51 -6.90
C LEU A 164 9.67 -22.33 -7.47
N PHE A 165 8.41 -21.95 -7.18
CA PHE A 165 7.24 -22.60 -7.76
C PHE A 165 7.15 -22.41 -9.29
N GLY A 166 7.48 -21.22 -9.80
CA GLY A 166 7.54 -20.97 -11.24
C GLY A 166 8.60 -21.85 -11.94
N LEU A 167 9.79 -21.99 -11.34
CA LEU A 167 10.85 -22.88 -11.84
C LEU A 167 10.48 -24.36 -11.78
N ALA A 168 9.80 -24.80 -10.73
CA ALA A 168 9.33 -26.18 -10.59
C ALA A 168 8.29 -26.54 -11.67
N VAL A 169 7.36 -25.63 -11.99
CA VAL A 169 6.38 -25.83 -13.06
C VAL A 169 7.06 -25.88 -14.44
N LEU A 170 8.05 -25.01 -14.68
CA LEU A 170 8.82 -25.02 -15.93
C LEU A 170 9.67 -26.31 -16.07
N ALA A 171 10.30 -26.76 -14.98
CA ALA A 171 11.05 -28.00 -14.96
C ALA A 171 10.15 -29.23 -15.22
N LEU A 172 8.95 -29.26 -14.61
CA LEU A 172 7.96 -30.30 -14.90
C LEU A 172 7.57 -30.29 -16.39
N ALA A 173 7.24 -29.12 -16.94
CA ALA A 173 6.87 -28.99 -18.34
C ALA A 173 7.98 -29.48 -19.29
N LEU A 174 9.24 -29.21 -18.96
CA LEU A 174 10.40 -29.68 -19.73
C LEU A 174 10.60 -31.20 -19.61
N THR A 175 10.38 -31.80 -18.43
CA THR A 175 10.46 -33.27 -18.28
C THR A 175 9.36 -34.00 -19.04
N PHE A 176 8.15 -33.44 -19.13
CA PHE A 176 7.08 -33.99 -19.98
C PHE A 176 7.32 -33.76 -21.49
N SER A 177 8.14 -32.76 -21.87
CA SER A 177 8.50 -32.48 -23.27
C SER A 177 9.55 -33.43 -23.85
N ILE A 178 10.40 -34.06 -23.03
CA ILE A 178 11.53 -34.87 -23.54
C ILE A 178 11.10 -36.32 -23.84
N ASP A 179 10.20 -36.91 -23.04
CA ASP A 179 9.71 -38.28 -23.30
C ASP A 179 8.41 -38.34 -24.13
N GLY A 180 7.66 -37.23 -24.20
CA GLY A 180 6.35 -37.17 -24.87
C GLY A 180 6.37 -36.82 -26.36
N LEU A 181 7.50 -36.35 -26.90
CA LEU A 181 7.55 -35.68 -28.21
C LEU A 181 7.32 -36.60 -29.43
N ARG A 182 7.20 -37.93 -29.25
CA ARG A 182 6.95 -38.86 -30.36
C ARG A 182 5.50 -39.31 -30.51
N ARG A 183 4.57 -38.93 -29.62
CA ARG A 183 3.18 -39.46 -29.68
C ARG A 183 2.03 -38.46 -29.67
N TRP A 184 2.26 -37.17 -29.49
CA TRP A 184 1.14 -36.23 -29.30
C TRP A 184 1.31 -34.94 -30.10
N VAL A 185 1.12 -35.03 -31.42
CA VAL A 185 0.79 -33.87 -32.26
C VAL A 185 -0.74 -33.71 -32.21
N GLY A 186 -1.21 -32.95 -31.22
CA GLY A 186 -2.63 -32.70 -30.98
C GLY A 186 -2.84 -31.60 -29.94
N THR A 187 -2.21 -30.44 -30.17
CA THR A 187 -2.52 -29.11 -29.61
C THR A 187 -3.23 -29.03 -28.24
N PRO A 188 -2.43 -28.92 -27.15
CA PRO A 188 -2.77 -28.04 -26.02
C PRO A 188 -1.65 -27.05 -25.65
N GLN A 189 -0.49 -27.10 -26.33
CA GLN A 189 0.71 -26.36 -25.92
C GLN A 189 0.65 -24.85 -26.23
N LEU A 190 -0.13 -24.42 -27.22
CA LEU A 190 -0.32 -22.99 -27.55
C LEU A 190 -1.07 -22.22 -26.46
N GLY A 191 -1.96 -22.87 -25.71
CA GLY A 191 -2.72 -22.24 -24.61
C GLY A 191 -1.84 -21.86 -23.41
N LEU A 192 -0.85 -22.70 -23.09
CA LEU A 192 0.06 -22.47 -21.97
C LEU A 192 1.06 -21.35 -22.27
N VAL A 193 1.54 -21.24 -23.51
CA VAL A 193 2.41 -20.13 -23.95
C VAL A 193 1.64 -18.80 -23.99
N GLY A 194 0.39 -18.81 -24.49
CA GLY A 194 -0.48 -17.63 -24.50
C GLY A 194 -0.80 -17.10 -23.10
N LEU A 195 -1.04 -17.99 -22.13
CA LEU A 195 -1.30 -17.62 -20.73
C LEU A 195 -0.06 -17.07 -20.03
N GLY A 196 1.13 -17.64 -20.30
CA GLY A 196 2.40 -17.10 -19.80
C GLY A 196 2.67 -15.68 -20.29
N LEU A 197 2.41 -15.42 -21.58
CA LEU A 197 2.53 -14.09 -22.19
C LEU A 197 1.50 -13.10 -21.62
N TRP A 198 0.26 -13.54 -21.36
CA TRP A 198 -0.78 -12.71 -20.73
C TRP A 198 -0.44 -12.34 -19.28
N GLY A 199 0.11 -13.28 -18.51
CA GLY A 199 0.60 -13.02 -17.15
C GLY A 199 1.76 -12.01 -17.13
N LEU A 200 2.67 -12.11 -18.10
CA LEU A 200 3.78 -11.17 -18.26
C LEU A 200 3.28 -9.76 -18.62
N LEU A 201 2.31 -9.65 -19.54
CA LEU A 201 1.72 -8.38 -19.96
C LEU A 201 0.96 -7.68 -18.81
N ALA A 202 0.29 -8.45 -17.97
CA ALA A 202 -0.43 -7.95 -16.78
C ALA A 202 0.52 -7.38 -15.71
N VAL A 203 1.72 -7.93 -15.59
CA VAL A 203 2.78 -7.42 -14.68
C VAL A 203 3.36 -6.09 -15.18
N LEU A 204 3.46 -5.91 -16.50
CA LEU A 204 4.04 -4.71 -17.12
C LEU A 204 3.12 -3.48 -17.09
N MET A 205 1.79 -3.65 -16.94
CA MET A 205 0.83 -2.56 -17.14
C MET A 205 0.09 -2.05 -15.89
N ARG A 206 0.39 -2.51 -14.65
CA ARG A 206 -0.41 -2.11 -13.47
C ARG A 206 0.38 -1.90 -12.16
N PRO A 207 -0.15 -1.05 -11.24
CA PRO A 207 0.49 -0.74 -9.97
C PRO A 207 0.63 -1.97 -9.05
N PRO A 208 1.72 -2.05 -8.26
CA PRO A 208 2.28 -3.29 -7.71
C PRO A 208 1.41 -4.05 -6.69
N GLY A 209 0.32 -3.46 -6.17
CA GLY A 209 -0.52 -4.07 -5.13
C GLY A 209 -1.62 -5.02 -5.62
N GLN A 210 -2.09 -4.90 -6.87
CA GLN A 210 -3.24 -5.67 -7.38
C GLN A 210 -2.87 -6.80 -8.35
N VAL A 211 -1.61 -6.85 -8.79
CA VAL A 211 -1.13 -7.83 -9.77
C VAL A 211 -1.07 -9.23 -9.17
N LEU A 212 -0.70 -9.34 -7.88
CA LEU A 212 -0.49 -10.62 -7.22
C LEU A 212 -1.79 -11.43 -7.06
N THR A 213 -2.89 -10.80 -6.70
CA THR A 213 -4.17 -11.49 -6.46
C THR A 213 -4.75 -12.06 -7.75
N LEU A 214 -4.62 -11.34 -8.86
CA LEU A 214 -5.11 -11.78 -10.17
C LEU A 214 -4.24 -12.89 -10.79
N VAL A 215 -2.92 -12.84 -10.60
CA VAL A 215 -2.01 -13.93 -11.02
C VAL A 215 -2.28 -15.20 -10.23
N LEU A 216 -2.55 -15.09 -8.92
CA LEU A 216 -2.93 -16.25 -8.10
C LEU A 216 -4.30 -16.82 -8.48
N ALA A 217 -5.25 -15.96 -8.84
CA ALA A 217 -6.57 -16.39 -9.32
C ALA A 217 -6.51 -17.08 -10.69
N SER A 218 -5.64 -16.63 -11.60
CA SER A 218 -5.48 -17.29 -12.91
C SER A 218 -4.77 -18.63 -12.80
N LEU A 219 -3.76 -18.74 -11.93
CA LEU A 219 -3.05 -20.00 -11.67
C LEU A 219 -3.95 -21.04 -10.98
N SER A 220 -4.86 -20.64 -10.10
CA SER A 220 -5.80 -21.56 -9.45
C SER A 220 -6.88 -22.08 -10.38
N VAL A 221 -7.39 -21.26 -11.30
CA VAL A 221 -8.31 -21.72 -12.35
C VAL A 221 -7.60 -22.70 -13.30
N LEU A 222 -6.34 -22.43 -13.64
CA LEU A 222 -5.56 -23.30 -14.53
C LEU A 222 -5.26 -24.67 -13.90
N SER A 223 -4.95 -24.72 -12.60
CA SER A 223 -4.69 -25.98 -11.90
C SER A 223 -5.95 -26.86 -11.83
N ILE A 224 -7.13 -26.26 -11.61
CA ILE A 224 -8.42 -26.97 -11.64
C ILE A 224 -8.68 -27.57 -13.03
N LEU A 225 -8.43 -26.82 -14.11
CA LEU A 225 -8.63 -27.29 -15.47
C LEU A 225 -7.68 -28.45 -15.84
N LEU A 226 -6.43 -28.39 -15.40
CA LEU A 226 -5.45 -29.48 -15.60
C LEU A 226 -5.85 -30.76 -14.87
N VAL A 227 -6.34 -30.65 -13.63
CA VAL A 227 -6.85 -31.80 -12.86
C VAL A 227 -8.07 -32.42 -13.55
N LEU A 228 -9.01 -31.60 -14.06
CA LEU A 228 -10.18 -32.09 -14.77
C LEU A 228 -9.83 -32.79 -16.10
N MET A 229 -8.86 -32.25 -16.85
CA MET A 229 -8.40 -32.88 -18.10
C MET A 229 -7.70 -34.22 -17.85
N THR A 230 -6.81 -34.27 -16.86
CA THR A 230 -6.07 -35.51 -16.53
C THR A 230 -6.99 -36.59 -15.96
N TRP A 231 -8.01 -36.20 -15.17
CA TRP A 231 -9.04 -37.12 -14.69
C TRP A 231 -9.81 -37.78 -15.84
N ARG A 232 -10.26 -37.01 -16.83
CA ARG A 232 -10.96 -37.57 -18.00
C ARG A 232 -10.09 -38.52 -18.80
N SER A 233 -8.82 -38.17 -19.00
CA SER A 233 -7.87 -39.05 -19.70
C SER A 233 -7.67 -40.37 -18.96
N ALA A 234 -7.56 -40.35 -17.63
CA ALA A 234 -7.42 -41.57 -16.82
C ALA A 234 -8.64 -42.48 -16.90
N GLN A 235 -9.85 -41.92 -17.03
CA GLN A 235 -11.07 -42.73 -17.21
C GLN A 235 -11.11 -43.42 -18.57
N ASN A 236 -10.64 -42.76 -19.64
CA ASN A 236 -10.59 -43.36 -20.97
C ASN A 236 -9.62 -44.55 -21.02
N LEU A 237 -8.47 -44.45 -20.34
CA LEU A 237 -7.51 -45.56 -20.26
C LEU A 237 -8.10 -46.78 -19.52
N LYS A 238 -8.88 -46.55 -18.45
CA LYS A 238 -9.58 -47.63 -17.77
C LYS A 238 -10.65 -48.29 -18.66
N ALA A 239 -11.39 -47.49 -19.43
CA ALA A 239 -12.39 -48.00 -20.36
C ALA A 239 -11.76 -48.88 -21.47
N GLU A 240 -10.59 -48.50 -21.98
CA GLU A 240 -9.85 -49.30 -22.96
C GLU A 240 -9.37 -50.63 -22.38
N ASP A 241 -8.88 -50.65 -21.14
CA ASP A 241 -8.44 -51.89 -20.47
C ASP A 241 -9.63 -52.83 -20.18
N GLU A 242 -10.80 -52.29 -19.84
CA GLU A 242 -12.02 -53.08 -19.70
C GLU A 242 -12.50 -53.65 -21.03
N LEU A 243 -12.45 -52.88 -22.12
CA LEU A 243 -12.76 -53.35 -23.46
C LEU A 243 -11.81 -54.47 -23.91
N ARG A 244 -10.51 -54.35 -23.63
CA ARG A 244 -9.52 -55.42 -23.92
C ARG A 244 -9.80 -56.69 -23.13
N LYS A 245 -10.21 -56.57 -21.86
CA LYS A 245 -10.61 -57.72 -21.05
C LYS A 245 -11.86 -58.40 -21.62
N ILE A 246 -12.88 -57.64 -22.00
CA ILE A 246 -14.13 -58.18 -22.59
C ILE A 246 -13.83 -58.89 -23.92
N GLN A 247 -13.04 -58.28 -24.80
CA GLN A 247 -12.65 -58.88 -26.09
C GLN A 247 -11.77 -60.13 -25.95
N ALA A 248 -11.05 -60.28 -24.83
CA ALA A 248 -10.28 -61.48 -24.52
C ALA A 248 -11.16 -62.62 -24.00
N PHE A 249 -12.28 -62.31 -23.31
CA PHE A 249 -13.26 -63.29 -22.86
C PHE A 249 -14.14 -63.82 -23.99
N ASP A 250 -14.49 -62.99 -24.97
CA ASP A 250 -15.35 -63.36 -26.12
C ASP A 250 -14.64 -64.24 -27.17
N ARG A 251 -13.32 -64.43 -27.04
CA ARG A 251 -12.48 -65.23 -27.97
C ARG A 251 -12.25 -66.68 -27.52
N ARG A 252 -12.92 -67.15 -26.48
CA ARG A 252 -12.88 -68.55 -25.99
C ARG A 252 -14.23 -69.22 -26.17
#